data_AF-A0A914NQU9-F1
#
_entry.id   AF-A0A914NQU9-F1
#
_cell.length_a   1.000
_cell.length_b   1.000
_cell.length_c   1.000
_cell.angle_alpha   90.00
_cell.angle_beta   90.00
_cell.angle_gamma   90.00
#
_symmetry.space_group_name_H-M   'P 1'
#
loop_
_entity.id
_entity.type
_entity.pdbx_description
1 polymer ?
#
loop_
_entity_poly.entity_id
_entity_poly.type
_entity_poly.pdbx_seq_one_letter_code
_entity_poly.pdbx_strand_id
1 'polypeptide(L)'
;PNTTDDPFKYWSGENSIKWPLLTKLSHRYFSAPATSSESERLFSTAGLVVSNLRTRLLPDNVEKLLFLHNNLKIYDYKYDL
;
A
#
# COMPACT_ATOMS: atom_id res chain seq x y z
N PRO A 1 14.61 19.80 14.33
CA PRO A 1 14.47 18.70 13.34
C PRO A 1 13.67 19.19 12.13
N ASN A 2 14.25 19.17 10.93
CA ASN A 2 13.49 19.47 9.72
C ASN A 2 12.43 18.39 9.54
N THR A 3 11.16 18.75 9.63
CA THR A 3 10.01 17.84 9.48
C THR A 3 9.78 17.38 8.03
N THR A 4 10.70 17.71 7.12
CA THR A 4 10.63 17.43 5.69
C THR A 4 11.47 16.25 5.24
N ASP A 5 12.34 15.71 6.10
CA ASP A 5 13.21 14.60 5.75
C ASP A 5 12.44 13.27 5.78
N ASP A 6 12.54 12.52 4.69
CA ASP A 6 11.91 11.20 4.55
C ASP A 6 12.61 10.20 5.50
N PRO A 7 11.92 9.69 6.53
CA PRO A 7 12.52 8.79 7.51
C PRO A 7 12.97 7.47 6.87
N PHE A 8 12.30 7.02 5.80
CA PHE A 8 12.70 5.82 5.09
C PHE A 8 14.04 6.02 4.38
N LYS A 9 14.26 7.19 3.76
CA LYS A 9 15.56 7.54 3.16
C LYS A 9 16.66 7.69 4.21
N TYR A 10 16.36 8.31 5.34
CA TYR A 10 17.30 8.46 6.44
C TYR A 10 17.87 7.12 6.93
N TRP A 11 17.01 6.10 7.11
CA TRP A 11 17.45 4.77 7.55
C TRP A 11 18.10 3.92 6.45
N SER A 12 17.77 4.20 5.18
CA SER A 12 18.31 3.48 4.02
C SER A 12 19.67 3.98 3.53
N GLY A 13 20.10 5.18 3.98
CA GLY A 13 21.41 5.75 3.64
C GLY A 13 22.56 5.17 4.47
N GLU A 14 23.51 6.02 4.86
CA GLU A 14 24.71 5.64 5.63
C GLU A 14 24.40 4.92 6.95
N ASN A 15 23.24 5.20 7.54
CA ASN A 15 22.77 4.58 8.77
C ASN A 15 22.54 3.07 8.64
N SER A 16 22.27 2.58 7.42
CA SER A 16 22.12 1.14 7.15
C SER A 16 23.41 0.36 7.38
N ILE A 17 24.56 0.97 7.10
CA ILE A 17 25.89 0.39 7.31
C ILE A 17 26.23 0.44 8.80
N LYS A 18 25.92 1.57 9.44
CA LYS A 18 26.25 1.81 10.85
C LYS A 18 25.38 1.01 11.82
N TRP A 19 24.09 0.82 11.49
CA TRP A 19 23.11 0.16 12.35
C TRP A 19 22.18 -0.77 11.56
N PRO A 20 22.71 -1.88 11.00
CA PRO A 20 21.94 -2.76 10.11
C PRO A 20 20.70 -3.37 10.76
N LEU A 21 20.78 -3.72 12.06
CA LEU A 21 19.64 -4.25 12.81
C LEU A 21 18.54 -3.20 13.01
N LEU A 22 18.92 -1.95 13.27
CA LEU A 22 17.97 -0.87 13.50
C LEU A 22 17.31 -0.44 12.19
N THR A 23 18.06 -0.38 11.09
CA THR A 23 17.51 -0.17 9.75
C THR A 23 16.50 -1.26 9.36
N LYS A 24 16.78 -2.53 9.70
CA LYS A 24 15.81 -3.60 9.48
C LYS A 24 14.51 -3.38 10.25
N LEU A 25 14.59 -2.90 11.49
CA LEU A 25 13.41 -2.57 12.29
C LEU A 25 12.68 -1.35 11.72
N SER A 26 13.40 -0.30 11.34
CA SER A 26 12.77 0.90 10.79
C SER A 26 12.00 0.60 9.50
N HIS A 27 12.54 -0.21 8.59
CA HIS A 27 11.81 -0.64 7.39
C HIS A 27 10.55 -1.43 7.72
N ARG A 28 10.58 -2.25 8.78
CA ARG A 28 9.41 -3.02 9.22
C ARG A 28 8.33 -2.12 9.84
N TYR A 29 8.71 -1.15 10.67
CA TYR A 29 7.72 -0.35 11.41
C TYR A 29 7.26 0.89 10.65
N PHE A 30 8.07 1.45 9.74
CA PHE A 30 7.68 2.61 8.93
C PHE A 30 6.96 2.24 7.64
N SER A 31 6.92 0.96 7.26
CA SER A 31 6.16 0.51 6.08
C SER A 31 4.65 0.42 6.34
N ALA A 32 4.23 0.31 7.60
CA ALA A 32 2.82 0.30 7.97
C ALA A 32 2.27 1.73 8.07
N PRO A 33 1.07 2.00 7.52
CA PRO A 33 0.40 3.28 7.76
C PRO A 33 0.06 3.44 9.25
N ALA A 34 0.12 4.67 9.74
CA ALA A 34 -0.16 4.96 11.15
C ALA A 34 -1.65 4.75 11.54
N THR A 35 -2.55 4.66 10.56
CA THR A 35 -4.01 4.56 10.78
C THR A 35 -4.64 3.50 9.89
N SER A 36 -5.85 3.06 10.26
CA SER A 36 -6.70 2.17 9.47
C SER A 36 -7.31 2.84 8.22
N SER A 37 -7.10 4.15 8.04
CA SER A 37 -7.77 4.95 7.00
C SER A 37 -7.53 4.41 5.59
N GLU A 38 -6.33 3.87 5.32
CA GLU A 38 -6.04 3.23 4.02
C GLU A 38 -6.82 1.92 3.83
N SER A 39 -7.04 1.15 4.89
CA SER A 39 -7.89 -0.05 4.85
C SER A 39 -9.36 0.32 4.61
N GLU A 40 -9.85 1.37 5.27
CA GLU A 40 -11.21 1.89 5.08
C GLU A 40 -11.44 2.38 3.64
N ARG A 41 -10.46 3.09 3.06
CA ARG A 41 -10.48 3.49 1.64
C ARG A 41 -10.53 2.28 0.71
N LEU A 42 -9.77 1.23 1.01
CA LEU A 42 -9.81 -0.02 0.25
C LEU A 42 -11.19 -0.69 0.34
N PHE A 43 -11.79 -0.78 1.52
CA PHE A 43 -13.14 -1.35 1.68
C PHE A 43 -14.25 -0.49 1.03
N SER A 44 -14.12 0.83 1.07
CA SER A 44 -15.03 1.72 0.34
C SER A 44 -14.93 1.49 -1.17
N THR A 45 -13.72 1.33 -1.69
CA THR A 45 -13.48 0.98 -3.11
C THR A 45 -14.02 -0.41 -3.45
N ALA A 46 -13.94 -1.38 -2.53
CA ALA A 46 -14.54 -2.70 -2.68
C ALA A 46 -16.05 -2.64 -2.90
N GLY A 47 -16.75 -1.73 -2.20
CA GLY A 47 -18.16 -1.48 -2.41
C GLY A 47 -18.51 -1.02 -3.83
N LEU A 48 -17.57 -0.37 -4.55
CA LEU A 48 -17.74 0.00 -5.94
C LEU A 48 -17.43 -1.16 -6.91
N VAL A 49 -16.45 -2.00 -6.58
CA VAL A 49 -16.09 -3.21 -7.36
C VAL A 49 -17.23 -4.24 -7.31
N VAL A 50 -17.82 -4.41 -6.12
CA VAL A 50 -19.02 -5.21 -5.86
C VAL A 50 -20.25 -4.33 -6.05
N SER A 51 -20.48 -3.85 -7.27
CA SER A 51 -21.70 -3.11 -7.59
C SER A 51 -22.90 -4.05 -7.77
N ASN A 52 -24.12 -3.53 -7.63
CA ASN A 52 -25.38 -4.27 -7.86
C ASN A 52 -25.47 -4.91 -9.27
N LEU A 53 -24.64 -4.49 -10.23
CA LEU A 53 -24.57 -5.05 -11.58
C LEU A 53 -23.65 -6.28 -11.68
N ARG A 54 -22.84 -6.56 -10.64
CA ARG A 54 -21.86 -7.66 -10.59
C ARG A 54 -22.08 -8.59 -9.39
N THR A 55 -23.35 -8.91 -9.11
CA THR A 55 -23.79 -9.74 -7.97
C THR A 55 -23.32 -11.20 -8.00
N ARG A 56 -22.70 -11.66 -9.09
CA ARG A 56 -22.18 -13.05 -9.25
C ARG A 56 -20.67 -13.18 -9.04
N LEU A 57 -19.98 -12.15 -8.55
CA LEU A 57 -18.56 -12.26 -8.23
C LEU A 57 -18.36 -13.13 -6.98
N LEU A 58 -17.56 -14.19 -7.11
CA LEU A 58 -17.09 -14.94 -5.96
C LEU A 58 -16.17 -14.06 -5.10
N PRO A 59 -16.15 -14.22 -3.76
CA PRO A 59 -15.27 -13.46 -2.86
C PRO A 59 -13.81 -13.44 -3.33
N ASP A 60 -13.27 -14.58 -3.74
CA ASP A 60 -11.91 -14.72 -4.26
C ASP A 60 -11.62 -13.84 -5.49
N ASN A 61 -12.62 -13.61 -6.33
CA ASN A 61 -12.47 -12.75 -7.51
C ASN A 61 -12.52 -11.27 -7.12
N VAL A 62 -13.32 -10.91 -6.11
CA VAL A 62 -13.33 -9.55 -5.55
C VAL A 62 -11.98 -9.20 -4.96
N GLU A 63 -11.37 -10.11 -4.19
CA GLU A 63 -10.04 -9.94 -3.62
C GLU A 63 -8.99 -9.71 -4.71
N LYS A 64 -8.97 -10.55 -5.76
CA LYS A 64 -8.05 -10.38 -6.90
C LYS A 64 -8.23 -9.06 -7.62
N LEU A 65 -9.48 -8.64 -7.86
CA LEU A 65 -9.78 -7.37 -8.53
C LEU A 65 -9.35 -6.18 -7.68
N LEU A 66 -9.56 -6.22 -6.36
CA LEU A 66 -9.09 -5.19 -5.43
C LEU A 66 -7.57 -5.11 -5.40
N PHE A 67 -6.90 -6.26 -5.33
CA PHE A 67 -5.45 -6.34 -5.38
C PHE A 67 -4.91 -5.67 -6.65
N LEU A 68 -5.45 -6.03 -7.82
CA LEU A 68 -5.06 -5.44 -9.10
C LEU A 68 -5.36 -3.94 -9.14
N HIS A 69 -6.57 -3.53 -8.75
CA HIS A 69 -6.97 -2.12 -8.77
C HIS A 69 -6.03 -1.22 -7.96
N ASN A 70 -5.58 -1.68 -6.79
CA ASN A 70 -4.71 -0.89 -5.94
C ASN A 70 -3.24 -0.93 -6.38
N ASN A 71 -2.73 -2.12 -6.73
CA ASN A 71 -1.30 -2.30 -6.99
C ASN A 71 -0.88 -1.91 -8.41
N LEU A 72 -1.76 -2.02 -9.41
CA LEU A 72 -1.42 -1.63 -10.79
C LEU A 72 -1.07 -0.13 -10.92
N LYS A 73 -1.60 0.71 -10.04
CA LYS A 73 -1.24 2.14 -9.93
C LYS A 73 0.23 2.36 -9.59
N ILE A 74 0.83 1.45 -8.81
CA ILE A 74 2.25 1.51 -8.42
C ILE A 74 3.15 1.27 -9.65
N TYR A 75 2.69 0.48 -10.60
CA TYR A 75 3.41 0.13 -11.82
C TYR A 75 3.11 1.07 -13.00
N ASP A 76 2.38 2.16 -12.77
CA ASP A 76 1.86 3.07 -13.81
C ASP A 76 1.17 2.33 -14.99
N TYR A 77 0.49 1.21 -14.68
CA TYR A 77 -0.20 0.42 -15.69
C TYR A 77 -1.34 1.23 -16.31
N LYS A 78 -1.32 1.38 -17.64
CA LYS A 78 -2.40 2.02 -18.39
C LYS A 78 -3.41 0.98 -18.82
N TYR A 79 -4.69 1.25 -18.58
CA TYR A 79 -5.75 0.44 -19.14
C TYR A 79 -5.87 0.80 -20.62
N ASP A 80 -5.70 -0.19 -21.50
CA ASP A 80 -6.08 -0.05 -22.90
C ASP A 80 -7.60 0.11 -22.96
N LEU A 81 -8.07 1.28 -23.36
CA LEU A 81 -9.49 1.60 -23.61
C LEU A 81 -9.80 1.47 -25.10
#